data_AF-A0AAW3PTP4-F1
#
_entry.id   AF-A0AAW3PTP4-F1
#
_cell.length_a   1.000
_cell.length_b   1.000
_cell.length_c   1.000
_cell.angle_alpha   90.00
_cell.angle_beta   90.00
_cell.angle_gamma   90.00
#
_symmetry.space_group_name_H-M   'P 1'
#
loop_
_entity.id
_entity.type
_entity.pdbx_description
1 polymer ?
#
loop_
_entity_poly.entity_id
_entity_poly.type
_entity_poly.pdbx_seq_one_letter_code
_entity_poly.pdbx_strand_id
1 'polypeptide(L)'
;MNARPTLIRAKWLIGCAAASIAIGAHAQSSGESADTLLRDSDAVFKQLDSGLYGAVWTDAAPFLKARIKQDQFTAQMQQARQSVGAVSHRGWAQVTRIRYEHASGMPDGLYANVDYATTLASGATMFEKLSFRLEPDGRWHLTGYVPRREQNFIQ
;
A
#
# COMPACT_ATOMS: atom_id res chain seq x y z
N MET A 1 -54.41 -21.36 -64.43
CA MET A 1 -54.77 -20.06 -65.05
C MET A 1 -54.15 -18.93 -64.24
N ASN A 2 -53.26 -18.18 -64.89
CA ASN A 2 -52.97 -16.74 -64.80
C ASN A 2 -52.62 -16.04 -63.45
N ALA A 3 -51.32 -15.78 -63.29
CA ALA A 3 -50.62 -14.51 -63.04
C ALA A 3 -51.24 -13.30 -62.27
N ARG A 4 -50.46 -12.84 -61.25
CA ARG A 4 -50.10 -11.46 -60.77
C ARG A 4 -51.19 -10.61 -60.05
N PRO A 5 -50.85 -9.88 -58.94
CA PRO A 5 -50.12 -8.58 -58.97
C PRO A 5 -49.01 -8.40 -57.89
N THR A 6 -47.83 -7.85 -58.24
CA THR A 6 -47.25 -6.51 -57.94
C THR A 6 -46.89 -6.11 -56.49
N LEU A 7 -45.58 -5.81 -56.35
CA LEU A 7 -44.83 -5.11 -55.30
C LEU A 7 -45.46 -3.78 -54.83
N ILE A 8 -45.15 -3.36 -53.59
CA ILE A 8 -44.56 -2.04 -53.25
C ILE A 8 -43.80 -2.13 -51.91
N ARG A 9 -42.60 -1.53 -51.90
CA ARG A 9 -41.64 -1.38 -50.79
C ARG A 9 -42.09 -0.31 -49.78
N ALA A 10 -41.68 -0.45 -48.51
CA ALA A 10 -41.12 0.67 -47.74
C ALA A 10 -40.28 0.17 -46.54
N LYS A 11 -39.02 0.62 -46.49
CA LYS A 11 -38.06 0.50 -45.38
C LYS A 11 -38.49 1.42 -44.22
N TRP A 12 -38.10 1.12 -42.98
CA TRP A 12 -36.99 1.79 -42.27
C TRP A 12 -36.97 1.44 -40.76
N LEU A 13 -35.78 1.01 -40.33
CA LEU A 13 -35.05 1.27 -39.07
C LEU A 13 -35.66 0.88 -37.72
N ILE A 14 -35.12 -0.22 -37.19
CA ILE A 14 -35.09 -0.52 -35.76
C ILE A 14 -33.99 0.34 -35.13
N GLY A 15 -34.37 1.29 -34.29
CA GLY A 15 -33.45 2.07 -33.46
C GLY A 15 -32.99 1.24 -32.26
N CYS A 16 -31.71 0.83 -32.25
CA CYS A 16 -31.07 0.28 -31.06
C CYS A 16 -30.73 1.42 -30.08
N ALA A 17 -31.50 1.54 -29.00
CA ALA A 17 -31.12 2.34 -27.84
C ALA A 17 -30.05 1.58 -27.04
N ALA A 18 -28.78 1.84 -27.30
CA ALA A 18 -27.69 1.41 -26.44
C ALA A 18 -27.53 2.42 -25.29
N ALA A 19 -28.01 2.05 -24.10
CA ALA A 19 -27.75 2.80 -22.88
C ALA A 19 -26.29 2.59 -22.45
N SER A 20 -25.47 3.64 -22.57
CA SER A 20 -24.08 3.64 -22.11
C SER A 20 -24.03 3.69 -20.58
N ILE A 21 -23.67 2.58 -19.94
CA ILE A 21 -23.28 2.57 -18.52
C ILE A 21 -21.84 3.07 -18.47
N ALA A 22 -21.65 4.37 -18.22
CA ALA A 22 -20.35 4.92 -17.90
C ALA A 22 -19.99 4.51 -16.46
N ILE A 23 -19.31 3.39 -16.30
CA ILE A 23 -18.60 3.07 -15.06
C ILE A 23 -17.42 4.03 -14.99
N GLY A 24 -17.53 5.07 -14.18
CA GLY A 24 -16.40 5.92 -13.82
C GLY A 24 -15.38 5.11 -13.02
N ALA A 25 -14.49 4.40 -13.71
CA ALA A 25 -13.26 3.92 -13.13
C ALA A 25 -12.42 5.16 -12.80
N HIS A 26 -12.54 5.64 -11.57
CA HIS A 26 -11.57 6.55 -10.99
C HIS A 26 -10.23 5.81 -11.06
N ALA A 27 -9.35 6.25 -11.96
CA ALA A 27 -7.99 5.76 -12.04
C ALA A 27 -7.30 6.14 -10.74
N GLN A 28 -7.39 5.26 -9.74
CA GLN A 28 -6.59 5.35 -8.53
C GLN A 28 -5.14 5.37 -9.00
N SER A 29 -4.42 6.46 -8.71
CA SER A 29 -3.05 6.63 -9.17
C SER A 29 -2.26 5.36 -8.82
N SER A 30 -1.42 4.85 -9.72
CA SER A 30 -0.73 3.57 -9.51
C SER A 30 0.06 3.53 -8.18
N GLY A 31 0.57 4.69 -7.76
CA GLY A 31 1.23 4.89 -6.46
C GLY A 31 0.32 4.67 -5.25
N GLU A 32 -0.98 4.91 -5.33
CA GLU A 32 -1.92 4.72 -4.20
C GLU A 32 -2.42 3.28 -4.03
N SER A 33 -2.17 2.40 -5.02
CA SER A 33 -2.63 1.01 -5.00
C SER A 33 -2.11 0.22 -3.79
N ALA A 34 -2.93 -0.72 -3.28
CA ALA A 34 -2.53 -1.58 -2.16
C ALA A 34 -1.37 -2.50 -2.54
N ASP A 35 -1.36 -3.01 -3.78
CA ASP A 35 -0.30 -3.90 -4.26
C ASP A 35 1.06 -3.20 -4.30
N THR A 36 1.11 -1.93 -4.70
CA THR A 36 2.36 -1.16 -4.68
C THR A 36 2.87 -0.98 -3.25
N LEU A 37 1.99 -0.61 -2.31
CA LEU A 37 2.33 -0.48 -0.90
C LEU A 37 2.83 -1.79 -0.28
N LEU A 38 2.19 -2.92 -0.60
CA LEU A 38 2.61 -4.25 -0.12
C LEU A 38 3.98 -4.64 -0.72
N ARG A 39 4.19 -4.39 -2.02
CA ARG A 39 5.49 -4.62 -2.67
C ARG A 39 6.61 -3.80 -2.03
N ASP A 40 6.35 -2.53 -1.73
CA ASP A 40 7.32 -1.64 -1.09
C ASP A 40 7.57 -2.05 0.37
N SER A 41 6.54 -2.52 1.08
CA SER A 41 6.65 -3.09 2.43
C SER A 41 7.54 -4.34 2.47
N ASP A 42 7.36 -5.25 1.51
CA ASP A 42 8.18 -6.44 1.40
C ASP A 42 9.64 -6.10 1.08
N ALA A 43 9.88 -5.06 0.26
CA ALA A 43 11.23 -4.58 -0.02
C ALA A 43 11.91 -4.01 1.23
N VAL A 44 11.18 -3.23 2.05
CA VAL A 44 11.69 -2.73 3.33
C VAL A 44 12.03 -3.90 4.27
N PHE A 45 11.14 -4.89 4.43
CA PHE A 45 11.44 -6.04 5.29
C PHE A 45 12.68 -6.80 4.85
N LYS A 46 12.87 -7.04 3.54
CA LYS A 46 14.09 -7.68 3.02
C LYS A 46 15.34 -6.91 3.41
N GLN A 47 15.31 -5.58 3.36
CA GLN A 47 16.45 -4.74 3.76
C GLN A 47 16.67 -4.79 5.27
N LEU A 48 15.61 -4.67 6.08
CA LEU A 48 15.69 -4.77 7.54
C LEU A 48 16.24 -6.13 7.99
N ASP A 49 15.77 -7.22 7.39
CA ASP A 49 16.24 -8.58 7.69
C ASP A 49 17.69 -8.81 7.28
N SER A 50 18.15 -8.13 6.24
CA SER A 50 19.54 -8.16 5.78
C SER A 50 20.46 -7.19 6.53
N GLY A 51 19.94 -6.48 7.55
CA GLY A 51 20.70 -5.49 8.32
C GLY A 51 21.04 -4.20 7.55
N LEU A 52 20.39 -3.96 6.40
CA LEU A 52 20.64 -2.81 5.53
C LEU A 52 19.91 -1.54 6.01
N TYR A 53 19.99 -1.23 7.29
CA TYR A 53 19.24 -0.14 7.92
C TYR A 53 19.55 1.24 7.33
N GLY A 54 20.80 1.49 6.93
CA GLY A 54 21.20 2.74 6.27
C GLY A 54 20.55 2.93 4.89
N ALA A 55 20.33 1.85 4.15
CA ALA A 55 19.60 1.90 2.87
C ALA A 55 18.12 2.24 3.10
N VAL A 56 17.51 1.60 4.11
CA VAL A 56 16.14 1.93 4.54
C VAL A 56 16.01 3.40 4.93
N TRP A 57 16.97 3.94 5.70
CA TRP A 57 16.99 5.35 6.06
C TRP A 57 17.12 6.25 4.82
N THR A 58 17.98 5.90 3.87
CA THR A 58 18.22 6.68 2.65
C THR A 58 16.94 6.85 1.83
N ASP A 59 16.14 5.79 1.69
CA ASP A 59 14.85 5.78 1.00
C ASP A 59 13.67 6.11 1.95
N ALA A 60 13.91 6.52 3.20
CA ALA A 60 12.84 6.93 4.10
C ALA A 60 12.26 8.30 3.71
N ALA A 61 11.08 8.61 4.27
CA ALA A 61 10.38 9.86 3.98
C ALA A 61 11.28 11.07 4.31
N PRO A 62 11.30 12.14 3.48
CA PRO A 62 12.17 13.28 3.69
C PRO A 62 12.05 13.91 5.08
N PHE A 63 10.83 14.00 5.63
CA PHE A 63 10.60 14.57 6.95
C PHE A 63 11.18 13.70 8.08
N LEU A 64 11.25 12.38 7.90
CA LEU A 64 11.88 11.49 8.87
C LEU A 64 13.39 11.75 8.88
N LYS A 65 14.02 11.80 7.71
CA LYS A 65 15.46 12.09 7.57
C LYS A 65 15.85 13.46 8.11
N ALA A 66 14.94 14.44 8.02
CA ALA A 66 15.14 15.77 8.59
C ALA A 66 15.14 15.78 10.13
N ARG A 67 14.55 14.76 10.78
CA ARG A 67 14.38 14.69 12.24
C ARG A 67 15.27 13.67 12.92
N ILE A 68 15.59 12.58 12.23
CA ILE A 68 16.34 11.45 12.76
C ILE A 68 17.58 11.25 11.89
N LYS A 69 18.77 11.39 12.52
CA LYS A 69 20.04 11.11 11.85
C LYS A 69 20.17 9.63 11.53
N GLN A 70 20.93 9.31 10.47
CA GLN A 70 21.07 7.93 9.98
C GLN A 70 21.60 6.95 11.04
N ASP A 71 22.57 7.37 11.84
CA ASP A 71 23.16 6.58 12.92
C ASP A 71 22.12 6.25 14.01
N GLN A 72 21.34 7.25 14.42
CA GLN A 72 20.24 7.08 15.38
C GLN A 72 19.16 6.14 14.82
N PHE A 73 18.75 6.33 13.57
CA PHE A 73 17.76 5.47 12.92
C PHE A 73 18.27 4.02 12.84
N THR A 74 19.53 3.83 12.43
CA THR A 74 20.17 2.51 12.32
C THR A 74 20.19 1.80 13.66
N ALA A 75 20.60 2.48 14.73
CA ALA A 75 20.60 1.93 16.07
C ALA A 75 19.20 1.53 16.55
N GLN A 76 18.19 2.39 16.31
CA GLN A 76 16.80 2.11 16.66
C GLN A 76 16.24 0.90 15.89
N MET A 77 16.47 0.82 14.59
CA MET A 77 16.02 -0.32 13.77
C MET A 77 16.71 -1.62 14.19
N GLN A 78 18.01 -1.57 14.48
CA GLN A 78 18.75 -2.73 14.96
C GLN A 78 18.19 -3.23 16.29
N GLN A 79 17.95 -2.33 17.25
CA GLN A 79 17.35 -2.69 18.54
C GLN A 79 15.95 -3.27 18.38
N ALA A 80 15.12 -2.66 17.51
CA ALA A 80 13.79 -3.17 17.20
C ALA A 80 13.87 -4.58 16.60
N ARG A 81 14.74 -4.81 15.62
CA ARG A 81 14.94 -6.14 15.01
C ARG A 81 15.49 -7.19 15.97
N GLN A 82 16.35 -6.81 16.92
CA GLN A 82 16.81 -7.73 17.97
C GLN A 82 15.67 -8.22 18.88
N SER A 83 14.58 -7.45 19.01
CA SER A 83 13.39 -7.90 19.74
C SER A 83 12.55 -8.91 18.97
N VAL A 84 12.78 -9.04 17.66
CA VAL A 84 12.14 -10.01 16.77
C VAL A 84 13.05 -11.23 16.65
N GLY A 85 12.53 -12.41 16.98
CA GLY A 85 13.25 -13.66 16.78
C GLY A 85 13.51 -13.97 15.30
N ALA A 86 14.20 -15.07 15.02
CA ALA A 86 14.36 -15.54 13.64
C ALA A 86 12.99 -15.72 12.97
N VAL A 87 12.78 -15.07 11.82
CA VAL A 87 11.49 -15.08 11.12
C VAL A 87 11.42 -16.28 10.20
N SER A 88 10.33 -17.04 10.28
CA SER A 88 10.01 -18.12 9.35
C SER A 88 9.18 -17.62 8.18
N HIS A 89 8.10 -16.87 8.46
CA HIS A 89 7.23 -16.30 7.43
C HIS A 89 6.52 -15.04 7.94
N ARG A 90 6.11 -14.17 7.00
CA ARG A 90 5.25 -13.01 7.25
C ARG A 90 4.09 -12.98 6.26
N GLY A 91 2.90 -12.71 6.77
CA GLY A 91 1.73 -12.38 5.95
C GLY A 91 1.15 -11.04 6.40
N TRP A 92 0.76 -10.18 5.46
CA TRP A 92 0.04 -8.96 5.82
C TRP A 92 -1.34 -9.33 6.40
N ALA A 93 -1.71 -8.67 7.49
CA ALA A 93 -2.96 -8.86 8.19
C ALA A 93 -3.93 -7.70 7.90
N GLN A 94 -3.42 -6.48 7.78
CA GLN A 94 -4.25 -5.30 7.54
C GLN A 94 -3.46 -4.19 6.83
N VAL A 95 -4.15 -3.44 5.97
CA VAL A 95 -3.69 -2.18 5.40
C VAL A 95 -4.66 -1.08 5.83
N THR A 96 -4.16 -0.04 6.48
CA THR A 96 -4.95 1.12 6.89
C THR A 96 -4.40 2.38 6.21
N ARG A 97 -5.25 3.17 5.57
CA ARG A 97 -4.87 4.46 4.97
C ARG A 97 -5.46 5.61 5.78
N ILE A 98 -4.66 6.65 5.99
CA ILE A 98 -5.04 7.81 6.78
C ILE A 98 -4.57 9.05 6.04
N ARG A 99 -5.47 10.02 5.82
CA ARG A 99 -5.11 11.34 5.33
C ARG A 99 -4.98 12.27 6.52
N TYR A 100 -3.80 12.86 6.69
CA TYR A 100 -3.59 13.89 7.70
C TYR A 100 -3.63 15.26 7.05
N GLU A 101 -4.37 16.16 7.68
CA GLU A 101 -4.49 17.57 7.31
C GLU A 101 -4.34 18.40 8.58
N HIS A 102 -3.41 19.36 8.57
CA HIS A 102 -3.10 20.25 9.68
C HIS A 102 -2.76 19.51 10.99
N ALA A 103 -2.17 18.33 10.90
CA ALA A 103 -1.79 17.52 12.06
C ALA A 103 -0.54 18.10 12.76
N SER A 104 -0.57 18.15 14.10
CA SER A 104 0.62 18.54 14.87
C SER A 104 1.68 17.44 14.79
N GLY A 105 2.90 17.80 14.38
CA GLY A 105 4.06 16.91 14.41
C GLY A 105 4.31 16.08 13.14
N MET A 106 3.42 16.09 12.15
CA MET A 106 3.63 15.40 10.87
C MET A 106 3.16 16.24 9.68
N PRO A 107 3.83 16.18 8.51
CA PRO A 107 3.38 16.90 7.32
C PRO A 107 2.02 16.38 6.81
N ASP A 108 1.23 17.27 6.20
CA ASP A 108 0.01 16.88 5.50
C ASP A 108 0.30 15.84 4.42
N GLY A 109 -0.63 14.92 4.20
CA GLY A 109 -0.47 13.93 3.14
C GLY A 109 -1.24 12.65 3.39
N LEU A 110 -1.07 11.71 2.44
CA LEU A 110 -1.62 10.38 2.56
C LEU A 110 -0.59 9.44 3.20
N TYR A 111 -1.02 8.77 4.25
CA TYR A 111 -0.24 7.81 5.01
C TYR A 111 -0.87 6.44 4.95
N ALA A 112 -0.06 5.42 5.19
CA ALA A 112 -0.55 4.07 5.32
C ALA A 112 0.21 3.31 6.41
N ASN A 113 -0.50 2.42 7.09
CA ASN A 113 0.05 1.39 7.95
C ASN A 113 -0.19 0.02 7.29
N VAL A 114 0.84 -0.82 7.26
CA VAL A 114 0.71 -2.22 6.92
C VAL A 114 1.11 -3.04 8.14
N ASP A 115 0.14 -3.77 8.68
CA ASP A 115 0.33 -4.67 9.80
C ASP A 115 0.55 -6.10 9.28
N TYR A 116 1.59 -6.75 9.77
CA TYR A 116 1.95 -8.12 9.42
C TYR A 116 1.80 -9.03 10.64
N ALA A 117 1.31 -10.23 10.40
CA ALA A 117 1.46 -11.37 11.30
C ALA A 117 2.75 -12.11 10.92
N THR A 118 3.65 -12.23 11.88
CA THR A 118 4.98 -12.82 11.70
C THR A 118 5.08 -14.08 12.53
N THR A 119 5.29 -15.21 11.84
CA THR A 119 5.60 -16.48 12.49
C THR A 119 7.10 -16.61 12.64
N LEU A 120 7.56 -16.77 13.88
CA LEU A 120 8.97 -16.97 14.21
C LEU A 120 9.35 -18.45 14.01
N ALA A 121 10.64 -18.72 13.86
CA ALA A 121 11.18 -20.08 13.76
C ALA A 121 10.87 -20.94 14.99
N SER A 122 10.57 -20.32 16.15
CA SER A 122 10.07 -21.01 17.34
C SER A 122 8.61 -21.45 17.26
N GLY A 123 7.87 -21.05 16.22
CA GLY A 123 6.42 -21.24 16.09
C GLY A 123 5.58 -20.15 16.76
N ALA A 124 6.20 -19.26 17.54
CA ALA A 124 5.49 -18.12 18.13
C ALA A 124 5.04 -17.13 17.05
N THR A 125 3.88 -16.51 17.27
CA THR A 125 3.39 -15.41 16.42
C THR A 125 3.62 -14.08 17.11
N MET A 126 4.06 -13.09 16.34
CA MET A 126 4.09 -11.69 16.75
C MET A 126 3.61 -10.80 15.61
N PHE A 127 3.51 -9.50 15.84
CA PHE A 127 3.06 -8.54 14.85
C PHE A 127 4.09 -7.48 14.57
N GLU A 128 4.12 -7.02 13.33
CA GLU A 128 5.05 -6.00 12.86
C GLU A 128 4.28 -4.97 12.05
N LYS A 129 4.46 -3.69 12.37
CA LYS A 129 3.83 -2.59 11.64
C LYS A 129 4.87 -1.77 10.90
N LEU A 130 4.68 -1.61 9.60
CA LEU A 130 5.37 -0.60 8.81
C LEU A 130 4.43 0.56 8.54
N SER A 131 4.95 1.78 8.68
CA SER A 131 4.23 3.02 8.42
C SER A 131 4.89 3.74 7.25
N PHE A 132 4.08 4.30 6.36
CA PHE A 132 4.52 4.97 5.15
C PHE A 132 3.80 6.29 4.93
N ARG A 133 4.41 7.16 4.13
CA ARG A 133 3.78 8.34 3.53
C ARG A 133 3.96 8.28 2.02
N LEU A 134 2.91 8.61 1.28
CA LEU A 134 2.99 8.78 -0.17
C LEU A 134 3.64 10.14 -0.45
N GLU A 135 4.78 10.13 -1.12
CA GLU A 135 5.53 11.34 -1.46
C GLU A 135 5.15 11.86 -2.86
N PRO A 136 5.49 13.12 -3.19
CA PRO A 136 5.18 13.71 -4.50
C PRO A 136 5.77 12.98 -5.71
N ASP A 137 6.77 12.11 -5.52
CA ASP A 137 7.33 11.25 -6.56
C ASP A 137 6.44 10.02 -6.87
N GLY A 138 5.32 9.88 -6.17
CA GLY A 138 4.35 8.80 -6.34
C GLY A 138 4.73 7.49 -5.65
N ARG A 139 5.75 7.50 -4.77
CA ARG A 139 6.20 6.30 -4.03
C ARG A 139 5.85 6.38 -2.55
N TRP A 140 5.66 5.21 -1.94
CA TRP A 140 5.51 5.09 -0.50
C TRP A 140 6.89 5.06 0.16
N HIS A 141 7.16 6.06 0.99
CA HIS A 141 8.40 6.14 1.74
C HIS A 141 8.16 5.81 3.21
N LEU A 142 9.07 5.03 3.79
CA LEU A 142 8.96 4.58 5.19
C LEU A 142 8.99 5.77 6.15
N THR A 143 8.08 5.76 7.12
CA THR A 143 8.00 6.71 8.23
C THR A 143 8.17 6.03 9.59
N GLY A 144 8.11 4.69 9.67
CA GLY A 144 8.40 3.98 10.91
C GLY A 144 8.23 2.47 10.83
N TYR A 145 8.82 1.78 11.80
CA TYR A 145 8.73 0.33 12.00
C TYR A 145 8.54 0.04 13.48
N VAL A 146 7.55 -0.78 13.82
CA VAL A 146 7.22 -1.15 15.21
C VAL A 146 6.91 -2.65 15.30
N PRO A 147 7.78 -3.46 15.90
CA PRO A 147 7.45 -4.82 16.30
C PRO A 147 6.66 -4.81 17.62
N ARG A 148 5.69 -5.73 17.76
CA ARG A 148 4.83 -5.86 18.95
C ARG A 148 4.37 -7.31 19.15
N ARG A 149 4.09 -7.69 20.41
CA ARG A 149 3.63 -9.04 20.74
C ARG A 149 2.13 -9.25 20.52
N GLU A 150 1.35 -8.18 20.69
CA GLU A 150 -0.10 -8.21 20.58
C GLU A 150 -0.59 -7.56 19.29
N GLN A 151 -1.73 -8.03 18.79
CA GLN A 151 -2.40 -7.43 17.63
C GLN A 151 -3.24 -6.23 18.06
N ASN A 152 -2.58 -5.16 18.51
CA ASN A 152 -3.29 -3.96 18.91
C ASN A 152 -3.32 -2.97 17.74
N PHE A 153 -4.52 -2.70 17.23
CA PHE A 153 -4.78 -1.69 16.22
C PHE A 153 -4.91 -0.34 16.93
N ILE A 154 -3.79 0.29 17.27
CA ILE A 154 -3.85 1.68 17.73
C ILE A 154 -4.20 2.52 16.49
N GLN A 155 -5.46 2.97 16.42
CA GLN A 155 -5.98 3.91 15.41
C GLN A 155 -5.38 5.29 15.60
#